data_AF-A0A3S1AXM9-F1
#
_entry.id   AF-A0A3S1AXM9-F1
#
_cell.length_a   1.000
_cell.length_b   1.000
_cell.length_c   1.000
_cell.angle_alpha   90.00
_cell.angle_beta   90.00
_cell.angle_gamma   90.00
#
_symmetry.space_group_name_H-M   'P 1'
#
loop_
_entity.id
_entity.type
_entity.pdbx_description
1 polymer ?
#
loop_
_entity_poly.entity_id
_entity_poly.type
_entity_poly.pdbx_seq_one_letter_code
_entity_poly.pdbx_strand_id
1 'polypeptide(L)'
;MSNHQILPNSSVLNTLTWPELAHIYHRYVENIQVVCHTMVRLGNLKDGGWETCSDPAYRPRKPCIIYSFGINDDFTFDDEVSKFYGCHVHSFDPSTTMRDHKRSNQITFHAIGVANFDGTWRTWRMLTLRSIAEELGHEMSAVSMVKLDVEEWEWTVLPEALTSHALDEVSQLLVELHITIKPQPKRERYLHALLTLARLYRSGFRIFYTRRNLHCSFRQIFDGSQKTGCHEVHMVKVHSGPAINNDI
;
A
#
# COMPACT_ATOMS: atom_id res chain seq x y z
N MET A 1 12.87 21.84 -6.46
CA MET A 1 13.68 20.86 -5.72
C MET A 1 12.80 20.31 -4.61
N SER A 2 12.30 19.09 -4.75
CA SER A 2 11.49 18.46 -3.69
C SER A 2 12.44 18.11 -2.53
N ASN A 3 12.27 18.75 -1.38
CA ASN A 3 12.96 18.35 -0.15
C ASN A 3 12.39 16.98 0.27
N HIS A 4 12.98 15.89 -0.23
CA HIS A 4 12.63 14.55 0.21
C HIS A 4 12.81 14.46 1.72
N GLN A 5 11.72 14.28 2.47
CA GLN A 5 11.81 14.02 3.90
C GLN A 5 12.32 12.60 4.11
N ILE A 6 13.63 12.44 4.23
CA ILE A 6 14.26 11.16 4.55
C ILE A 6 13.98 10.85 6.03
N LEU A 7 13.40 9.68 6.31
CA LEU A 7 13.16 9.24 7.67
C LEU A 7 14.49 8.97 8.39
N PRO A 8 14.59 9.30 9.70
CA PRO A 8 15.75 8.92 10.50
C PRO A 8 16.02 7.41 10.48
N ASN A 9 17.27 7.02 10.71
CA ASN A 9 17.62 5.60 10.80
C ASN A 9 17.00 4.94 12.05
N SER A 10 17.03 3.61 12.11
CA SER A 10 16.41 2.85 13.18
C SER A 10 16.97 3.17 14.56
N SER A 11 18.28 3.42 14.69
CA SER A 11 18.90 3.78 15.97
C SER A 11 18.30 5.09 16.50
N VAL A 12 18.16 6.11 15.66
CA VAL A 12 17.54 7.39 16.04
C VAL A 12 16.07 7.19 16.37
N LEU A 13 15.28 6.53 15.51
CA LEU A 13 13.84 6.34 15.74
C LEU A 13 13.55 5.64 17.07
N ASN A 14 14.39 4.68 17.50
CA ASN A 14 14.21 3.97 18.77
C ASN A 14 14.38 4.88 20.00
N THR A 15 15.14 5.98 19.89
CA THR A 15 15.36 6.93 20.99
C THR A 15 14.26 7.97 21.13
N LEU A 16 13.42 8.16 20.10
CA LEU A 16 12.40 9.20 20.08
C LEU A 16 11.22 8.88 21.01
N THR A 17 10.66 9.93 21.58
CA THR A 17 9.47 9.91 22.43
C THR A 17 8.20 9.63 21.62
N TRP A 18 7.10 9.32 22.31
CA TRP A 18 5.81 9.05 21.66
C TRP A 18 5.27 10.26 20.86
N PRO A 19 5.29 11.51 21.37
CA PRO A 19 4.89 12.67 20.58
C PRO A 19 5.78 12.92 19.35
N GLU A 20 7.09 12.72 19.47
CA GLU A 20 8.03 12.90 18.35
C GLU A 20 7.76 11.90 17.22
N LEU A 21 7.59 10.61 17.55
CA LEU A 21 7.26 9.59 16.56
C LEU A 21 5.90 9.86 15.90
N ALA A 22 4.89 10.27 16.67
CA ALA A 22 3.60 10.65 16.12
C ALA A 22 3.71 11.85 15.18
N HIS A 23 4.49 12.87 15.55
CA HIS A 23 4.73 14.05 14.72
C HIS A 23 5.40 13.70 13.39
N ILE A 24 6.45 12.86 13.42
CA ILE A 24 7.16 12.43 12.21
C ILE A 24 6.23 11.62 11.31
N TYR A 25 5.48 10.66 11.86
CA TYR A 25 4.55 9.83 11.09
C TYR A 25 3.52 10.67 10.33
N HIS A 26 2.78 11.52 11.05
CA HIS A 26 1.71 12.33 10.46
C HIS A 26 2.21 13.33 9.43
N ARG A 27 3.46 13.81 9.57
CA ARG A 27 4.09 14.64 8.53
C ARG A 27 4.54 13.83 7.32
N TYR A 28 5.10 12.65 7.54
CA TYR A 28 5.69 11.84 6.48
C TYR A 28 4.64 11.32 5.50
N VAL A 29 3.53 10.75 6.00
CA VAL A 29 2.48 10.19 5.13
C VAL A 29 1.77 11.24 4.28
N GLU A 30 1.82 12.50 4.71
CA GLU A 30 1.24 13.65 3.99
C GLU A 30 2.27 14.38 3.10
N ASN A 31 3.53 13.93 3.10
CA ASN A 31 4.59 14.55 2.30
C ASN A 31 4.69 13.87 0.94
N ILE A 32 4.32 14.59 -0.12
CA ILE A 32 4.54 14.15 -1.50
C ILE A 32 6.04 14.16 -1.82
N GLN A 33 6.54 13.06 -2.36
CA GLN A 33 7.97 12.77 -2.56
C GLN A 33 8.37 12.74 -4.03
N VAL A 34 7.43 12.46 -4.93
CA VAL A 34 7.65 12.46 -6.38
C VAL A 34 6.43 13.04 -7.09
N VAL A 35 6.64 13.70 -8.22
CA VAL A 35 5.55 14.23 -9.04
C VAL A 35 5.10 13.13 -10.00
N CYS A 36 3.79 12.86 -10.00
CA CYS A 36 3.14 12.16 -11.10
C CYS A 36 2.48 13.20 -12.01
N HIS A 37 2.90 13.29 -13.27
CA HIS A 37 2.36 14.27 -14.22
C HIS A 37 0.98 13.86 -14.73
N THR A 38 0.75 12.55 -14.87
CA THR A 38 -0.47 11.96 -15.41
C THR A 38 -1.15 11.12 -14.35
N MET A 39 -1.71 11.77 -13.33
CA MET A 39 -2.48 11.09 -12.28
C MET A 39 -3.91 10.85 -12.77
N VAL A 40 -4.39 9.62 -12.62
CA VAL A 40 -5.73 9.20 -13.05
C VAL A 40 -6.45 8.54 -11.89
N ARG A 41 -7.64 9.03 -11.56
CA ARG A 41 -8.55 8.39 -10.60
C ARG A 41 -9.39 7.34 -11.33
N LEU A 42 -9.40 6.11 -10.82
CA LEU A 42 -10.12 4.97 -11.38
C LEU A 42 -11.07 4.41 -10.30
N GLY A 43 -12.28 4.03 -10.71
CA GLY A 43 -13.37 3.63 -9.83
C GLY A 43 -14.26 4.81 -9.41
N ASN A 44 -14.96 4.65 -8.29
CA ASN A 44 -15.89 5.65 -7.79
C ASN A 44 -15.26 7.04 -7.55
N LEU A 45 -16.04 8.12 -7.72
CA LEU A 45 -15.54 9.49 -7.51
C LEU A 45 -15.25 9.82 -6.03
N LYS A 46 -15.74 9.03 -5.07
CA LYS A 46 -15.60 9.28 -3.64
C LYS A 46 -14.86 8.15 -2.92
N ASP A 47 -15.59 7.30 -2.22
CA ASP A 47 -15.03 6.11 -1.60
C ASP A 47 -15.00 4.99 -2.66
N GLY A 48 -14.03 4.08 -2.59
CA GLY A 48 -13.87 2.97 -3.54
C GLY A 48 -13.16 3.30 -4.87
N GLY A 49 -12.72 4.54 -5.09
CA GLY A 49 -11.87 4.89 -6.24
C GLY A 49 -10.47 5.33 -5.80
N TRP A 50 -9.47 5.04 -6.65
CA TRP A 50 -8.06 5.17 -6.32
C TRP A 50 -7.27 5.90 -7.41
N GLU A 51 -6.34 6.74 -6.98
CA GLU A 51 -5.39 7.44 -7.83
C GLU A 51 -4.25 6.51 -8.26
N THR A 52 -4.03 6.46 -9.57
CA THR A 52 -2.90 5.75 -10.19
C THR A 52 -2.02 6.73 -10.94
N CYS A 53 -0.74 6.42 -11.06
CA CYS A 53 0.18 7.20 -11.87
C CYS A 53 0.37 6.58 -13.25
N SER A 54 -0.07 7.29 -14.29
CA SER A 54 0.01 6.84 -15.70
C SER A 54 1.23 7.38 -16.44
N ASP A 55 2.20 7.99 -15.74
CA ASP A 55 3.45 8.42 -16.36
C ASP A 55 4.17 7.21 -17.01
N PRO A 56 4.83 7.37 -18.17
CA PRO A 56 5.42 6.24 -18.92
C PRO A 56 6.41 5.37 -18.14
N ALA A 57 7.03 5.94 -17.08
CA ALA A 57 7.96 5.26 -16.19
C ALA A 57 7.27 4.35 -15.16
N TYR A 58 6.01 4.62 -14.80
CA TYR A 58 5.30 3.95 -13.70
C TYR A 58 4.03 3.23 -14.15
N ARG A 59 3.52 3.50 -15.36
CA ARG A 59 2.35 2.82 -15.89
C ARG A 59 2.62 1.32 -16.10
N PRO A 60 1.68 0.42 -15.74
CA PRO A 60 1.78 -1.00 -16.06
C PRO A 60 2.06 -1.26 -17.54
N ARG A 61 2.92 -2.25 -17.83
CA ARG A 61 3.24 -2.70 -19.19
C ARG A 61 2.79 -4.15 -19.38
N LYS A 62 2.19 -4.45 -20.54
CA LYS A 62 1.70 -5.80 -20.84
C LYS A 62 2.86 -6.77 -21.12
N PRO A 63 2.75 -8.05 -20.71
CA PRO A 63 1.69 -8.60 -19.85
C PRO A 63 1.81 -8.07 -18.41
N CYS A 64 0.66 -7.72 -17.81
CA CYS A 64 0.61 -7.17 -16.45
C CYS A 64 -0.53 -7.77 -15.64
N ILE A 65 -0.27 -7.90 -14.35
CA ILE A 65 -1.21 -8.32 -13.31
C ILE A 65 -1.35 -7.19 -12.29
N ILE A 66 -2.56 -7.02 -11.77
CA ILE A 66 -2.88 -6.12 -10.67
C ILE A 66 -3.53 -6.94 -9.55
N TYR A 67 -3.02 -6.81 -8.34
CA TYR A 67 -3.66 -7.37 -7.15
C TYR A 67 -4.41 -6.28 -6.39
N SER A 68 -5.67 -6.54 -6.05
CA SER A 68 -6.58 -5.61 -5.38
C SER A 68 -7.17 -6.29 -4.15
N PHE A 69 -6.69 -5.90 -2.96
CA PHE A 69 -7.12 -6.47 -1.69
C PHE A 69 -8.13 -5.56 -0.98
N GLY A 70 -9.10 -6.19 -0.30
CA GLY A 70 -10.21 -5.53 0.40
C GLY A 70 -11.07 -4.72 -0.55
N ILE A 71 -11.91 -5.43 -1.30
CA ILE A 71 -12.81 -4.79 -2.26
C ILE A 71 -14.13 -4.37 -1.61
N ASN A 72 -14.54 -4.98 -0.49
CA ASN A 72 -15.78 -4.65 0.23
C ASN A 72 -17.00 -4.57 -0.71
N ASP A 73 -17.14 -5.55 -1.59
CA ASP A 73 -18.16 -5.63 -2.67
C ASP A 73 -18.14 -4.50 -3.72
N ASP A 74 -17.19 -3.57 -3.67
CA ASP A 74 -16.95 -2.52 -4.66
C ASP A 74 -15.84 -2.91 -5.65
N PHE A 75 -16.25 -3.28 -6.86
CA PHE A 75 -15.35 -3.62 -7.96
C PHE A 75 -15.10 -2.46 -8.94
N THR A 76 -15.56 -1.24 -8.64
CA THR A 76 -15.48 -0.13 -9.60
C THR A 76 -14.05 0.21 -9.98
N PHE A 77 -13.12 0.21 -9.01
CA PHE A 77 -11.70 0.35 -9.28
C PHE A 77 -11.18 -0.80 -10.15
N ASP A 78 -11.45 -2.06 -9.77
CA ASP A 78 -10.99 -3.26 -10.45
C ASP A 78 -11.42 -3.32 -11.92
N ASP A 79 -12.69 -2.98 -12.18
CA ASP A 79 -13.25 -2.93 -13.53
C ASP A 79 -12.60 -1.82 -14.38
N GLU A 80 -12.43 -0.63 -13.80
CA GLU A 80 -11.89 0.52 -14.53
C GLU A 80 -10.38 0.42 -14.76
N VAL A 81 -9.62 -0.05 -13.78
CA VAL A 81 -8.16 -0.24 -13.89
C VAL A 81 -7.83 -1.34 -14.89
N SER A 82 -8.61 -2.43 -14.91
CA SER A 82 -8.48 -3.46 -15.95
C SER A 82 -8.73 -2.88 -17.33
N LYS A 83 -9.80 -2.11 -17.51
CA LYS A 83 -10.15 -1.50 -18.80
C LYS A 83 -9.11 -0.48 -19.26
N PHE A 84 -8.59 0.35 -18.34
CA PHE A 84 -7.69 1.46 -18.65
C PHE A 84 -6.28 0.97 -19.04
N TYR A 85 -5.70 0.05 -18.27
CA TYR A 85 -4.35 -0.47 -18.54
C TYR A 85 -4.35 -1.77 -19.37
N GLY A 86 -5.49 -2.48 -19.41
CA GLY A 86 -5.62 -3.77 -20.07
C GLY A 86 -4.87 -4.90 -19.36
N CYS A 87 -4.71 -4.81 -18.03
CA CYS A 87 -4.09 -5.82 -17.18
C CYS A 87 -5.13 -6.82 -16.67
N HIS A 88 -4.67 -8.03 -16.35
CA HIS A 88 -5.48 -8.97 -15.58
C HIS A 88 -5.53 -8.48 -14.13
N VAL A 89 -6.73 -8.42 -13.55
CA VAL A 89 -6.95 -8.01 -12.17
C VAL A 89 -7.37 -9.23 -11.37
N HIS A 90 -6.71 -9.43 -10.23
CA HIS A 90 -7.12 -10.39 -9.22
C HIS A 90 -7.57 -9.62 -7.99
N SER A 91 -8.86 -9.75 -7.69
CA SER A 91 -9.53 -9.10 -6.57
C SER A 91 -9.62 -10.08 -5.41
N PHE A 92 -9.33 -9.63 -4.19
CA PHE A 92 -9.17 -10.48 -3.02
C PHE A 92 -9.91 -9.89 -1.83
N ASP A 93 -10.84 -10.66 -1.26
CA ASP A 93 -11.49 -10.26 -0.01
C ASP A 93 -12.11 -11.48 0.70
N PRO A 94 -11.57 -11.89 1.86
CA PRO A 94 -12.08 -13.05 2.57
C PRO A 94 -13.34 -12.72 3.39
N SER A 95 -13.68 -11.44 3.57
CA SER A 95 -14.76 -10.98 4.45
C SER A 95 -16.13 -10.94 3.79
N THR A 96 -16.17 -10.99 2.45
CA THR A 96 -17.41 -11.00 1.67
C THR A 96 -18.14 -12.35 1.76
N THR A 97 -19.40 -12.38 1.35
CA THR A 97 -20.14 -13.63 1.16
C THR A 97 -19.87 -14.31 -0.19
N MET A 98 -19.08 -13.67 -1.06
CA MET A 98 -18.76 -14.19 -2.39
C MET A 98 -17.79 -15.37 -2.30
N ARG A 99 -17.89 -16.28 -3.28
CA ARG A 99 -16.91 -17.34 -3.51
C ARG A 99 -16.03 -16.95 -4.69
N ASP A 100 -14.91 -17.64 -4.85
CA ASP A 100 -14.05 -17.51 -6.02
C ASP A 100 -14.86 -17.59 -7.32
N HIS A 101 -14.72 -16.59 -8.17
CA HIS A 101 -15.44 -16.54 -9.44
C HIS A 101 -14.72 -15.67 -10.46
N LYS A 102 -14.96 -15.97 -11.74
CA LYS A 102 -14.58 -15.07 -12.83
C LYS A 102 -15.63 -13.97 -12.93
N ARG A 103 -15.22 -12.74 -12.60
CA ARG A 103 -16.06 -11.56 -12.80
C ARG A 103 -16.11 -11.18 -14.28
N SER A 104 -14.98 -11.33 -14.98
CA SER A 104 -14.89 -11.16 -16.43
C SER A 104 -13.72 -11.98 -17.00
N ASN A 105 -13.45 -11.87 -18.31
CA ASN A 105 -12.27 -12.50 -18.91
C ASN A 105 -10.93 -11.93 -18.40
N GLN A 106 -10.94 -10.73 -17.83
CA GLN A 106 -9.75 -10.04 -17.34
C GLN A 106 -9.72 -9.94 -15.81
N ILE A 107 -10.80 -10.35 -15.12
CA ILE A 107 -10.95 -10.10 -13.68
C ILE A 107 -11.43 -11.37 -12.99
N THR A 108 -10.67 -11.80 -11.99
CA THR A 108 -11.01 -12.96 -11.14
C THR A 108 -11.05 -12.53 -9.69
N PHE A 109 -12.13 -12.88 -9.00
CA PHE A 109 -12.27 -12.67 -7.56
C PHE A 109 -11.88 -13.93 -6.80
N HIS A 110 -11.22 -13.74 -5.65
CA HIS A 110 -10.77 -14.77 -4.72
C HIS A 110 -11.23 -14.42 -3.31
N ALA A 111 -11.91 -15.33 -2.64
CA ALA A 111 -12.29 -15.23 -1.22
C ALA A 111 -11.10 -15.55 -0.30
N ILE A 112 -9.97 -14.90 -0.55
CA ILE A 112 -8.67 -15.10 0.11
C ILE A 112 -8.24 -13.76 0.70
N GLY A 113 -7.70 -13.79 1.92
CA GLY A 113 -7.05 -12.64 2.56
C GLY A 113 -5.55 -12.68 2.38
N VAL A 114 -4.93 -11.50 2.44
CA VAL A 114 -3.47 -11.36 2.47
C VAL A 114 -2.99 -11.18 3.91
N ALA A 115 -1.91 -11.85 4.26
CA ALA A 115 -1.31 -11.84 5.59
C ALA A 115 0.21 -11.98 5.52
N ASN A 116 0.85 -11.97 6.69
CA ASN A 116 2.26 -12.30 6.84
C ASN A 116 2.52 -13.80 7.05
N PHE A 117 1.54 -14.66 6.77
CA PHE A 117 1.60 -16.10 6.93
C PHE A 117 0.58 -16.79 6.01
N ASP A 118 0.81 -18.08 5.78
CA ASP A 118 -0.16 -18.96 5.12
C ASP A 118 -0.93 -19.77 6.16
N GLY A 119 -2.25 -19.80 6.06
CA GLY A 119 -3.10 -20.59 6.94
C GLY A 119 -4.51 -20.06 7.06
N THR A 120 -5.11 -20.31 8.22
CA THR A 120 -6.49 -19.89 8.51
C THR A 120 -6.51 -18.90 9.66
N TRP A 121 -7.17 -17.76 9.45
CA TRP A 121 -7.54 -16.83 10.52
C TRP A 121 -9.05 -16.84 10.69
N ARG A 122 -9.54 -17.32 11.83
CA ARG A 122 -10.96 -17.64 12.06
C ARG A 122 -11.47 -18.62 11.00
N THR A 123 -12.23 -18.14 10.02
CA THR A 123 -12.77 -18.92 8.89
C THR A 123 -12.16 -18.52 7.56
N TRP A 124 -11.29 -17.50 7.56
CA TRP A 124 -10.69 -16.94 6.37
C TRP A 124 -9.39 -17.63 6.03
N ARG A 125 -9.23 -17.94 4.75
CA ARG A 125 -7.97 -18.40 4.20
C ARG A 125 -7.07 -17.19 4.00
N MET A 126 -5.90 -17.21 4.62
CA MET A 126 -4.93 -16.13 4.58
C MET A 126 -3.64 -16.64 3.96
N LEU A 127 -3.05 -15.85 3.06
CA LEU A 127 -1.82 -16.19 2.36
C LEU A 127 -0.87 -14.99 2.27
N THR A 128 0.42 -15.24 2.15
CA THR A 128 1.39 -14.19 1.78
C THR A 128 1.22 -13.76 0.32
N LEU A 129 1.75 -12.59 -0.06
CA LEU A 129 1.71 -12.14 -1.46
C LEU A 129 2.43 -13.12 -2.40
N ARG A 130 3.53 -13.73 -1.95
CA ARG A 130 4.25 -14.75 -2.73
C ARG A 130 3.40 -16.00 -2.91
N SER A 131 2.85 -16.54 -1.82
CA SER A 131 2.04 -17.76 -1.88
C SER A 131 0.80 -17.58 -2.76
N ILE A 132 0.18 -16.39 -2.75
CA ILE A 132 -0.91 -16.05 -3.68
C ILE A 132 -0.43 -16.12 -5.13
N ALA A 133 0.72 -15.52 -5.45
CA ALA A 133 1.24 -15.58 -6.82
C ALA A 133 1.62 -17.00 -7.23
N GLU A 134 2.25 -17.78 -6.36
CA GLU A 134 2.60 -19.18 -6.60
C GLU A 134 1.36 -20.04 -6.88
N GLU A 135 0.31 -19.92 -6.06
CA GLU A 135 -0.93 -20.67 -6.24
C GLU A 135 -1.68 -20.32 -7.52
N LEU A 136 -1.62 -19.04 -7.93
CA LEU A 136 -2.22 -18.58 -9.17
C LEU A 136 -1.33 -18.85 -10.41
N GLY A 137 -0.13 -19.40 -10.21
CA GLY A 137 0.84 -19.63 -11.29
C GLY A 137 1.38 -18.33 -11.90
N HIS A 138 1.42 -17.26 -11.11
CA HIS A 138 1.93 -15.96 -11.51
C HIS A 138 3.40 -15.79 -11.11
N GLU A 139 4.21 -15.32 -12.05
CA GLU A 139 5.51 -14.76 -11.71
C GLU A 139 5.33 -13.42 -11.00
N MET A 140 5.99 -13.23 -9.85
CA MET A 140 5.92 -11.96 -9.11
C MET A 140 6.33 -10.75 -9.96
N SER A 141 7.21 -10.95 -10.95
CA SER A 141 7.64 -9.92 -11.90
C SER A 141 6.53 -9.43 -12.84
N ALA A 142 5.44 -10.18 -13.00
CA ALA A 142 4.27 -9.76 -13.76
C ALA A 142 3.29 -8.92 -12.92
N VAL A 143 3.40 -8.94 -11.59
CA VAL A 143 2.54 -8.15 -10.68
C VAL A 143 3.02 -6.70 -10.67
N SER A 144 2.36 -5.89 -11.51
CA SER A 144 2.75 -4.50 -11.76
C SER A 144 2.24 -3.52 -10.71
N MET A 145 1.10 -3.82 -10.09
CA MET A 145 0.42 -2.94 -9.15
C MET A 145 -0.23 -3.75 -8.03
N VAL A 146 -0.15 -3.23 -6.81
CA VAL A 146 -0.83 -3.76 -5.62
C VAL A 146 -1.64 -2.64 -4.98
N LYS A 147 -2.97 -2.82 -4.91
CA LYS A 147 -3.87 -2.04 -4.06
C LYS A 147 -4.11 -2.84 -2.77
N LEU A 148 -3.93 -2.21 -1.62
CA LEU A 148 -4.01 -2.83 -0.30
C LEU A 148 -4.82 -1.97 0.67
N ASP A 149 -6.02 -2.44 1.00
CA ASP A 149 -6.89 -1.87 2.01
C ASP A 149 -7.45 -3.07 2.80
N VAL A 150 -6.89 -3.36 3.98
CA VAL A 150 -7.11 -4.63 4.69
C VAL A 150 -7.24 -4.43 6.19
N GLU A 151 -7.71 -3.26 6.62
CA GLU A 151 -8.13 -2.97 7.99
C GLU A 151 -7.06 -3.31 9.05
N GLU A 152 -5.96 -2.54 9.06
CA GLU A 152 -4.79 -2.66 9.94
C GLU A 152 -3.81 -3.80 9.64
N TRP A 153 -4.16 -4.74 8.75
CA TRP A 153 -3.24 -5.82 8.34
C TRP A 153 -2.11 -5.32 7.42
N GLU A 154 -2.17 -4.09 6.92
CA GLU A 154 -1.10 -3.51 6.09
C GLU A 154 0.23 -3.54 6.83
N TRP A 155 0.18 -3.36 8.16
CA TRP A 155 1.36 -3.30 9.01
C TRP A 155 1.99 -4.66 9.29
N THR A 156 1.35 -5.78 8.95
CA THR A 156 1.98 -7.12 8.97
C THR A 156 2.33 -7.56 7.56
N VAL A 157 1.46 -7.28 6.58
CA VAL A 157 1.65 -7.61 5.16
C VAL A 157 2.85 -6.89 4.56
N LEU A 158 2.97 -5.56 4.72
CA LEU A 158 4.05 -4.80 4.10
C LEU A 158 5.45 -5.22 4.59
N PRO A 159 5.71 -5.39 5.90
CA PRO A 159 7.01 -5.88 6.36
C PRO A 159 7.38 -7.28 5.86
N GLU A 160 6.39 -8.17 5.72
CA GLU A 160 6.60 -9.52 5.18
C GLU A 160 6.92 -9.43 3.69
N ALA A 161 6.10 -8.73 2.91
CA ALA A 161 6.28 -8.57 1.47
C ALA A 161 7.62 -7.92 1.09
N LEU A 162 8.14 -7.02 1.94
CA LEU A 162 9.48 -6.45 1.80
C LEU A 162 10.60 -7.43 2.16
N THR A 163 10.36 -8.38 3.06
CA THR A 163 11.34 -9.41 3.47
C THR A 163 11.37 -10.55 2.45
N SER A 164 10.22 -10.94 1.92
CA SER A 164 10.12 -11.98 0.90
C SER A 164 10.38 -11.46 -0.52
N HIS A 165 10.69 -10.18 -0.70
CA HIS A 165 10.94 -9.57 -2.01
C HIS A 165 9.72 -9.59 -2.95
N ALA A 166 8.50 -9.71 -2.41
CA ALA A 166 7.26 -9.70 -3.20
C ALA A 166 6.94 -8.32 -3.81
N LEU A 167 7.61 -7.25 -3.36
CA LEU A 167 7.43 -5.89 -3.89
C LEU A 167 8.58 -5.43 -4.80
N ASP A 168 9.49 -6.33 -5.18
CA ASP A 168 10.71 -5.96 -5.91
C ASP A 168 10.43 -5.46 -7.34
N GLU A 169 9.42 -6.01 -8.01
CA GLU A 169 9.02 -5.60 -9.37
C GLU A 169 7.69 -4.82 -9.42
N VAL A 170 7.05 -4.61 -8.26
CA VAL A 170 5.82 -3.84 -8.17
C VAL A 170 6.10 -2.37 -8.44
N SER A 171 5.57 -1.85 -9.56
CA SER A 171 5.76 -0.47 -9.99
C SER A 171 4.90 0.54 -9.23
N GLN A 172 3.73 0.13 -8.76
CA GLN A 172 2.80 0.97 -8.01
C GLN A 172 2.21 0.25 -6.81
N LEU A 173 2.29 0.89 -5.65
CA LEU A 173 1.76 0.38 -4.39
C LEU A 173 0.78 1.42 -3.85
N LEU A 174 -0.51 1.07 -3.83
CA LEU A 174 -1.60 1.92 -3.38
C LEU A 174 -2.13 1.33 -2.07
N VAL A 175 -2.05 2.04 -0.96
CA VAL A 175 -2.34 1.45 0.36
C VAL A 175 -3.19 2.39 1.19
N GLU A 176 -4.25 1.92 1.83
CA GLU A 176 -4.86 2.64 2.94
C GLU A 176 -4.15 2.26 4.25
N LEU A 177 -3.34 3.18 4.77
CA LEU A 177 -2.60 2.96 6.00
C LEU A 177 -3.47 3.24 7.22
N HIS A 178 -3.95 2.18 7.85
CA HIS A 178 -4.71 2.22 9.10
C HIS A 178 -3.78 2.29 10.32
N ILE A 179 -3.18 3.46 10.64
CA ILE A 179 -2.34 3.58 11.84
C ILE A 179 -3.17 3.36 13.12
N THR A 180 -4.44 3.77 13.07
CA THR A 180 -5.51 3.39 14.00
C THR A 180 -6.87 3.67 13.37
N ILE A 181 -7.88 2.89 13.74
CA ILE A 181 -9.28 3.27 13.55
C ILE A 181 -9.68 4.18 14.72
N LYS A 182 -9.70 3.66 15.96
CA LYS A 182 -9.78 4.38 17.27
C LYS A 182 -9.31 3.42 18.39
N PRO A 183 -8.67 3.86 19.48
CA PRO A 183 -8.21 5.22 19.86
C PRO A 183 -6.80 5.54 19.33
N GLN A 184 -6.15 6.63 19.80
CA GLN A 184 -4.80 7.02 19.38
C GLN A 184 -3.79 5.83 19.40
N PRO A 185 -2.91 5.68 18.39
CA PRO A 185 -1.89 4.63 18.37
C PRO A 185 -0.85 4.80 19.47
N LYS A 186 -0.40 3.68 20.05
CA LYS A 186 0.72 3.65 21.01
C LYS A 186 2.05 4.00 20.33
N ARG A 187 3.07 4.30 21.15
CA ARG A 187 4.43 4.63 20.69
C ARG A 187 5.01 3.57 19.75
N GLU A 188 4.85 2.30 20.13
CA GLU A 188 5.40 1.14 19.41
C GLU A 188 4.78 1.01 18.02
N ARG A 189 3.49 1.34 17.86
CA ARG A 189 2.80 1.34 16.58
C ARG A 189 3.35 2.40 15.64
N TYR A 190 3.61 3.62 16.15
CA TYR A 190 4.27 4.67 15.36
C TYR A 190 5.70 4.30 14.98
N LEU A 191 6.46 3.71 15.90
CA LEU A 191 7.83 3.24 15.62
C LEU A 191 7.82 2.18 14.51
N HIS A 192 6.97 1.16 14.64
CA HIS A 192 6.81 0.10 13.65
C HIS A 192 6.42 0.64 12.27
N ALA A 193 5.49 1.59 12.23
CA ALA A 193 5.04 2.24 11.01
C ALA A 193 6.18 3.01 10.33
N LEU A 194 6.94 3.81 11.08
CA LEU A 194 8.07 4.58 10.54
C LEU A 194 9.20 3.68 10.05
N LEU A 195 9.49 2.57 10.74
CA LEU A 195 10.47 1.59 10.27
C LEU A 195 10.03 0.93 8.97
N THR A 196 8.73 0.60 8.84
CA THR A 196 8.15 0.03 7.62
C THR A 196 8.21 1.02 6.45
N LEU A 197 7.80 2.27 6.68
CA LEU A 197 7.87 3.34 5.68
C LEU A 197 9.31 3.64 5.25
N ALA A 198 10.27 3.59 6.17
CA ALA A 198 11.68 3.74 5.85
C ALA A 198 12.20 2.59 4.97
N ARG A 199 11.73 1.35 5.18
CA ARG A 199 12.06 0.21 4.31
C ARG A 199 11.44 0.37 2.93
N LEU A 200 10.16 0.76 2.82
CA LEU A 200 9.51 1.07 1.54
C LEU A 200 10.31 2.14 0.76
N TYR A 201 10.72 3.22 1.43
CA TYR A 201 11.53 4.26 0.82
C TYR A 201 12.87 3.73 0.31
N ARG A 202 13.57 2.91 1.10
CA ARG A 202 14.85 2.30 0.69
C ARG A 202 14.69 1.31 -0.46
N SER A 203 13.56 0.62 -0.53
CA SER A 203 13.20 -0.25 -1.66
C SER A 203 12.78 0.53 -2.91
N GLY A 204 12.73 1.86 -2.87
CA GLY A 204 12.47 2.72 -4.04
C GLY A 204 11.06 3.29 -4.12
N PHE A 205 10.15 3.00 -3.19
CA PHE A 205 8.82 3.60 -3.21
C PHE A 205 8.84 5.07 -2.82
N ARG A 206 8.10 5.90 -3.55
CA ARG A 206 7.94 7.33 -3.30
C ARG A 206 6.46 7.70 -3.37
N ILE A 207 5.98 8.42 -2.37
CA ILE A 207 4.59 8.90 -2.32
C ILE A 207 4.39 9.96 -3.41
N PHE A 208 3.41 9.76 -4.30
CA PHE A 208 3.01 10.75 -5.31
C PHE A 208 1.65 11.38 -5.00
N TYR A 209 0.81 10.70 -4.22
CA TYR A 209 -0.49 11.20 -3.80
C TYR A 209 -0.88 10.62 -2.44
N THR A 210 -1.67 11.38 -1.68
CA THR A 210 -2.25 10.92 -0.42
C THR A 210 -3.58 11.62 -0.15
N ARG A 211 -4.51 10.89 0.44
CA ARG A 211 -5.81 11.38 0.86
C ARG A 211 -6.12 10.93 2.29
N ARG A 212 -6.66 11.85 3.09
CA ARG A 212 -7.11 11.56 4.45
C ARG A 212 -8.49 10.90 4.41
N ASN A 213 -8.66 9.77 5.09
CA ASN A 213 -9.96 9.19 5.38
C ASN A 213 -10.45 9.69 6.76
N LEU A 214 -11.34 10.69 6.74
CA LEU A 214 -11.81 11.36 7.96
C LEU A 214 -12.67 10.47 8.88
N HIS A 215 -13.09 9.27 8.44
CA HIS A 215 -13.81 8.32 9.29
C HIS A 215 -12.96 7.86 10.49
N CYS A 216 -11.65 7.75 10.31
CA CYS A 216 -10.68 7.39 11.35
C CYS A 216 -10.11 8.60 12.10
N SER A 217 -10.85 9.71 12.19
CA SER A 217 -10.38 10.90 12.90
C SER A 217 -10.31 10.67 14.41
N PHE A 218 -9.21 11.10 15.04
CA PHE A 218 -9.01 11.03 16.49
C PHE A 218 -8.31 12.30 17.03
N ARG A 219 -8.52 12.58 18.31
CA ARG A 219 -7.85 13.69 19.02
C ARG A 219 -6.59 13.17 19.71
N GLN A 220 -5.45 13.81 19.48
CA GLN A 220 -4.23 13.45 20.16
C GLN A 220 -4.28 13.82 21.65
N ILE A 221 -3.73 12.95 22.49
CA ILE A 221 -3.66 13.14 23.94
C ILE A 221 -2.56 14.13 24.35
N PHE A 222 -1.58 14.40 23.47
CA PHE A 222 -0.42 15.23 23.79
C PHE A 222 -0.74 16.72 23.77
N ASP A 223 -1.48 17.16 22.76
CA ASP A 223 -1.74 18.57 22.46
C ASP A 223 -3.21 18.86 22.10
N GLY A 224 -4.08 17.84 22.10
CA GLY A 224 -5.49 17.97 21.72
C GLY A 224 -5.73 18.20 20.23
N SER A 225 -4.70 18.09 19.37
CA SER A 225 -4.83 18.29 17.93
C SER A 225 -5.66 17.17 17.28
N GLN A 226 -6.46 17.55 16.28
CA GLN A 226 -7.21 16.58 15.49
C GLN A 226 -6.27 15.95 14.45
N LYS A 227 -6.27 14.61 14.38
CA LYS A 227 -5.52 13.84 13.39
C LYS A 227 -6.41 12.82 12.70
N THR A 228 -5.91 12.28 11.61
CA THR A 228 -6.52 11.20 10.84
C THR A 228 -5.71 9.92 11.06
N GLY A 229 -6.40 8.82 11.35
CA GLY A 229 -5.80 7.50 11.58
C GLY A 229 -5.73 6.61 10.34
N CYS A 230 -6.39 7.01 9.25
CA CYS A 230 -6.45 6.29 7.99
C CYS A 230 -6.08 7.23 6.84
N HIS A 231 -5.11 6.84 6.03
CA HIS A 231 -4.64 7.60 4.88
C HIS A 231 -4.51 6.67 3.68
N GLU A 232 -5.19 6.97 2.59
CA GLU A 232 -4.84 6.44 1.28
C GLU A 232 -3.48 7.04 0.90
N VAL A 233 -2.46 6.21 0.70
CA VAL A 233 -1.09 6.59 0.36
C VAL A 233 -0.69 5.84 -0.91
N HIS A 234 -0.43 6.61 -1.97
CA HIS A 234 -0.20 6.09 -3.31
C HIS A 234 1.26 6.31 -3.67
N MET A 235 1.95 5.21 -3.98
CA MET A 235 3.38 5.20 -4.19
C MET A 235 3.72 4.65 -5.57
N VAL A 236 4.72 5.25 -6.22
CA VAL A 236 5.40 4.68 -7.37
C VAL A 236 6.78 4.22 -6.98
N LYS A 237 7.29 3.17 -7.63
CA LYS A 237 8.67 2.72 -7.45
C LYS A 237 9.59 3.49 -8.39
N VAL A 238 10.47 4.31 -7.81
CA VAL A 238 11.52 4.99 -8.57
C VAL A 238 12.73 4.08 -8.66
N HIS A 239 13.13 3.73 -9.87
CA HIS A 239 14.40 3.06 -10.07
C HIS A 239 15.50 4.09 -9.85
N SER A 240 16.33 3.88 -8.82
CA SER A 240 17.60 4.57 -8.72
C SER A 240 18.38 4.28 -10.01
N GLY A 241 18.85 5.31 -10.70
CA GLY A 241 20.00 5.14 -11.61
C GLY A 241 21.16 4.49 -10.84
N PRO A 242 22.21 4.00 -11.52
CA PRO A 242 23.34 3.35 -10.87
C PRO A 242 23.82 4.20 -9.69
N ALA A 243 23.96 3.56 -8.51
CA ALA A 243 24.56 4.21 -7.37
C ALA A 243 25.91 4.79 -7.82
N ILE A 244 26.03 6.12 -7.78
CA ILE A 244 27.33 6.75 -7.90
C ILE A 244 28.07 6.32 -6.64
N ASN A 245 28.99 5.37 -6.78
CA ASN A 245 29.94 5.01 -5.74
C ASN A 245 30.63 6.30 -5.30
N ASN A 246 30.25 6.81 -4.14
CA ASN A 246 31.06 7.81 -3.45
C ASN A 246 32.15 7.05 -2.68
N ASP A 247 33.11 6.53 -3.44
CA ASP A 247 34.46 6.26 -2.96
C ASP A 247 35.37 7.33 -3.56
N ILE A 248 35.46 8.47 -2.87
CA ILE A 248 36.64 9.37 -2.84
C ILE A 248 36.77 9.90 -1.41
#